data_AF-A0A0A2EGV0-F1
#
_entry.id   AF-A0A0A2EGV0-F1
#
_cell.length_a   1.000
_cell.length_b   1.000
_cell.length_c   1.000
_cell.angle_alpha   90.00
_cell.angle_beta   90.00
_cell.angle_gamma   90.00
#
_symmetry.space_group_name_H-M   'P 1'
#
loop_
_entity.id
_entity.type
_entity.pdbx_description
1 polymer ?
#
loop_
_entity_poly.entity_id
_entity_poly.type
_entity_poly.pdbx_seq_one_letter_code
_entity_poly.pdbx_strand_id
1 'polypeptide(L)'
;MKGKRKFTEDEANKIRSLISQKLLASTKEQKKIREKIRDLGFYFSDFSNKKGYTVDDFDWLIESGQIRIIERTSQSINEVNEIMEHSPTKTRIDSNVSGEDIEQELFAERSFKQYDDLNLTTLDKTGFYCLRLKAKSKLPDRYQLILDKRKSKFLYIGKAEKQTLKKRLSQEICHKKPGTFFRSIGCVLGYLPIEGHLKGHLNQNNYKFSVSDTAKIVEWLISNIEISIVEYNGNFEIEKKFIEKYCPLLNDDHNPMKLQELKDDKDKCRKIARG
;
A
#
# COMPACT_ATOMS: atom_id res chain seq x y z
N MET A 1 -23.92 9.47 23.39
CA MET A 1 -23.54 10.63 22.55
C MET A 1 -22.94 10.09 21.27
N LYS A 2 -23.30 10.64 20.10
CA LYS A 2 -22.69 10.24 18.83
C LYS A 2 -21.40 11.04 18.62
N GLY A 3 -20.31 10.35 18.34
CA GLY A 3 -19.00 10.91 18.03
C GLY A 3 -18.97 11.65 16.70
N LYS A 4 -17.90 12.43 16.51
CA LYS A 4 -17.60 13.11 15.25
C LYS A 4 -17.29 12.08 14.16
N ARG A 5 -17.72 12.37 12.94
CA ARG A 5 -17.40 11.60 11.72
C ARG A 5 -16.52 12.37 10.74
N LYS A 6 -16.19 13.62 11.07
CA LYS A 6 -15.30 14.48 10.29
C LYS A 6 -14.16 14.91 11.19
N PHE A 7 -12.93 14.71 10.74
CA PHE A 7 -11.72 15.09 11.46
C PHE A 7 -10.77 15.80 10.53
N THR A 8 -9.99 16.71 11.05
CA THR A 8 -8.84 17.27 10.33
C THR A 8 -7.70 16.25 10.26
N GLU A 9 -6.77 16.39 9.31
CA GLU A 9 -5.62 15.48 9.22
C GLU A 9 -4.80 15.49 10.52
N ASP A 10 -4.66 16.66 11.16
CA ASP A 10 -4.01 16.81 12.48
C ASP A 10 -4.75 16.03 13.58
N GLU A 11 -6.08 16.13 13.63
CA GLU A 11 -6.88 15.38 14.60
C GLU A 11 -6.79 13.88 14.36
N ALA A 12 -6.83 13.44 13.10
CA ALA A 12 -6.68 12.04 12.73
C ALA A 12 -5.29 11.51 13.13
N ASN A 13 -4.22 12.25 12.86
CA ASN A 13 -2.86 11.91 13.28
C ASN A 13 -2.72 11.84 14.80
N LYS A 14 -3.35 12.76 15.53
CA LYS A 14 -3.37 12.74 17.00
C LYS A 14 -4.14 11.52 17.53
N ILE A 15 -5.26 11.15 16.92
CA ILE A 15 -6.00 9.93 17.24
C ILE A 15 -5.14 8.69 16.98
N ARG A 16 -4.48 8.58 15.82
CA ARG A 16 -3.55 7.47 15.51
C ARG A 16 -2.47 7.32 16.58
N SER A 17 -1.80 8.42 16.94
CA SER A 17 -0.76 8.42 17.98
C SER A 17 -1.30 7.96 19.34
N LEU A 18 -2.47 8.46 19.77
CA LEU A 18 -3.08 8.06 21.03
C LEU A 18 -3.48 6.59 21.04
N ILE A 19 -3.95 6.05 19.91
CA ILE A 19 -4.27 4.62 19.80
C ILE A 19 -3.01 3.77 19.95
N SER A 20 -1.92 4.12 19.28
CA SER A 20 -0.63 3.43 19.43
C SER A 20 -0.14 3.43 20.88
N GLN A 21 -0.19 4.58 21.56
CA GLN A 21 0.17 4.69 22.97
C GLN A 21 -0.74 3.84 23.87
N LYS A 22 -2.05 3.84 23.61
CA LYS A 22 -3.01 3.01 24.35
C LYS A 22 -2.67 1.52 24.27
N LEU A 23 -2.22 1.03 23.11
CA LEU A 23 -1.89 -0.39 22.94
C LEU A 23 -0.69 -0.85 23.76
N LEU A 24 0.20 0.07 24.15
CA LEU A 24 1.42 -0.21 24.93
C LEU A 24 1.28 0.13 26.42
N ALA A 25 0.23 0.84 26.81
CA ALA A 25 0.08 1.38 28.16
C ALA A 25 -0.61 0.40 29.14
N SER A 26 -0.39 0.61 30.44
CA SER A 26 -1.06 -0.14 31.52
C SER A 26 -2.57 0.16 31.59
N THR A 27 -3.35 -0.70 32.23
CA THR A 27 -4.83 -0.56 32.30
C THR A 27 -5.30 0.80 32.83
N LYS A 28 -4.61 1.37 33.81
CA LYS A 28 -4.93 2.70 34.39
C LYS A 28 -4.64 3.83 33.40
N GLU A 29 -3.55 3.73 32.65
CA GLU A 29 -3.16 4.71 31.64
C GLU A 29 -4.02 4.62 30.38
N GLN A 30 -4.41 3.41 29.97
CA GLN A 30 -5.34 3.21 28.87
C GLN A 30 -6.68 3.94 29.08
N LYS A 31 -7.17 4.02 30.34
CA LYS A 31 -8.38 4.79 30.65
C LYS A 31 -8.18 6.28 30.32
N LYS A 32 -7.09 6.88 30.80
CA LYS A 32 -6.75 8.29 30.54
C LYS A 32 -6.57 8.57 29.05
N ILE A 33 -5.94 7.66 28.32
CA ILE A 33 -5.73 7.82 26.86
C ILE A 33 -7.07 7.73 26.11
N ARG A 34 -7.98 6.83 26.51
CA ARG A 34 -9.32 6.75 25.92
C ARG A 34 -10.15 8.01 26.15
N GLU A 35 -10.01 8.66 27.30
CA GLU A 35 -10.64 9.96 27.58
C GLU A 35 -10.14 11.01 26.58
N LYS A 36 -8.81 11.14 26.39
CA LYS A 36 -8.23 12.06 25.38
C LYS A 36 -8.73 11.79 23.95
N ILE A 37 -8.90 10.53 23.58
CA ILE A 37 -9.45 10.15 22.25
C ILE A 37 -10.92 10.59 22.12
N ARG A 38 -11.70 10.44 23.19
CA ARG A 38 -13.11 10.88 23.23
C ARG A 38 -13.25 12.39 23.24
N ASP A 39 -12.31 13.12 23.86
CA ASP A 39 -12.25 14.58 23.83
C ASP A 39 -12.03 15.11 22.41
N LEU A 40 -11.28 14.37 21.57
CA LEU A 40 -11.18 14.65 20.13
C LEU A 40 -12.47 14.33 19.36
N GLY A 41 -13.45 13.70 20.02
CA GLY A 41 -14.75 13.35 19.45
C GLY A 41 -14.79 11.96 18.80
N PHE A 42 -13.79 11.11 19.00
CA PHE A 42 -13.77 9.76 18.42
C PHE A 42 -14.25 8.69 19.40
N TYR A 43 -15.32 7.98 19.02
CA TYR A 43 -15.90 6.89 19.78
C TYR A 43 -15.97 5.63 18.91
N PHE A 44 -15.05 4.68 19.13
CA PHE A 44 -14.98 3.47 18.30
C PHE A 44 -16.28 2.65 18.29
N SER A 45 -17.00 2.63 19.42
CA SER A 45 -18.30 1.95 19.57
C SER A 45 -19.36 2.42 18.59
N ASP A 46 -19.22 3.62 18.02
CA ASP A 46 -20.19 4.18 17.09
C ASP A 46 -20.08 3.59 15.68
N PHE A 47 -19.01 2.82 15.44
CA PHE A 47 -18.67 2.24 14.15
C PHE A 47 -18.50 0.72 14.22
N SER A 48 -18.30 0.15 15.41
CA SER A 48 -18.08 -1.28 15.57
C SER A 48 -18.47 -1.78 16.96
N ASN A 49 -19.02 -3.00 17.00
CA ASN A 49 -19.29 -3.74 18.24
C ASN A 49 -18.07 -4.54 18.73
N LYS A 50 -16.93 -4.46 18.04
CA LYS A 50 -15.69 -5.16 18.41
C LYS A 50 -15.13 -4.61 19.72
N LYS A 51 -14.70 -5.50 20.62
CA LYS A 51 -14.02 -5.12 21.86
C LYS A 51 -12.59 -4.66 21.55
N GLY A 52 -12.33 -3.38 21.76
CA GLY A 52 -11.02 -2.78 21.52
C GLY A 52 -10.81 -2.41 20.05
N TYR A 53 -9.75 -1.63 19.81
CA TYR A 53 -9.42 -1.08 18.49
C TYR A 53 -7.94 -0.69 18.43
N THR A 54 -7.42 -0.77 17.20
CA THR A 54 -6.05 -0.48 16.77
C THR A 54 -6.02 0.69 15.80
N VAL A 55 -4.82 1.15 15.42
CA VAL A 55 -4.65 2.18 14.40
C VAL A 55 -5.22 1.72 13.06
N ASP A 56 -5.04 0.44 12.71
CA ASP A 56 -5.57 -0.14 11.49
C ASP A 56 -7.10 -0.13 11.48
N ASP A 57 -7.75 -0.40 12.62
CA ASP A 57 -9.21 -0.30 12.73
C ASP A 57 -9.69 1.16 12.51
N PHE A 58 -8.95 2.16 13.00
CA PHE A 58 -9.28 3.57 12.77
C PHE A 58 -9.04 4.01 11.31
N ASP A 59 -7.92 3.60 10.72
CA ASP A 59 -7.62 3.85 9.32
C ASP A 59 -8.67 3.21 8.41
N TRP A 60 -9.13 2.00 8.73
CA TRP A 60 -10.20 1.35 7.98
C TRP A 60 -11.52 2.14 8.01
N LEU A 61 -11.83 2.84 9.12
CA LEU A 61 -13.02 3.71 9.18
C LEU A 61 -12.89 4.92 8.24
N ILE A 62 -11.67 5.43 8.07
CA ILE A 62 -11.40 6.50 7.10
C ILE A 62 -11.49 5.96 5.67
N GLU A 63 -10.87 4.81 5.41
CA GLU A 63 -10.85 4.15 4.09
C GLU A 63 -12.24 3.70 3.63
N SER A 64 -13.07 3.22 4.56
CA SER A 64 -14.48 2.85 4.29
C SER A 64 -15.42 4.06 4.17
N GLY A 65 -14.92 5.28 4.36
CA GLY A 65 -15.70 6.51 4.29
C GLY A 65 -16.65 6.74 5.47
N GLN A 66 -16.60 5.90 6.51
CA GLN A 66 -17.35 6.08 7.75
C GLN A 66 -16.87 7.30 8.55
N ILE A 67 -15.57 7.61 8.41
CA ILE A 67 -14.92 8.81 8.87
C ILE A 67 -14.36 9.56 7.65
N ARG A 68 -14.55 10.88 7.60
CA ARG A 68 -14.03 11.75 6.53
C ARG A 68 -12.95 12.66 7.08
N ILE A 69 -11.86 12.79 6.33
CA ILE A 69 -10.85 13.82 6.62
C ILE A 69 -11.24 15.10 5.90
N ILE A 70 -11.25 16.20 6.64
CA ILE A 70 -11.51 17.55 6.12
C ILE A 70 -10.24 18.39 6.25
N GLU A 71 -9.95 19.21 5.24
CA GLU A 71 -8.88 20.20 5.34
C GLU A 71 -9.35 21.36 6.25
N ARG A 72 -8.44 21.87 7.10
CA ARG A 72 -8.70 23.10 7.84
C ARG A 72 -8.67 24.26 6.86
N THR A 73 -9.82 24.71 6.40
CA THR A 73 -9.95 26.10 5.94
C THR A 73 -9.90 26.99 7.17
N SER A 74 -8.90 27.86 7.22
CA SER A 74 -8.76 28.90 8.22
C SER A 74 -9.96 29.87 8.15
N GLN A 75 -10.96 29.62 8.99
CA GLN A 75 -12.00 30.49 9.56
C GLN A 75 -12.64 31.64 8.72
N SER A 76 -13.94 31.42 8.43
CA SER A 76 -15.10 32.24 8.84
C SER A 76 -15.79 33.22 7.85
N ILE A 77 -17.13 33.13 7.90
CA ILE A 77 -18.22 34.06 7.51
C ILE A 77 -18.71 33.99 6.05
N ASN A 78 -19.78 33.22 5.81
CA ASN A 78 -21.13 33.79 5.64
C ASN A 78 -22.19 32.68 5.60
N GLU A 79 -23.08 32.70 6.57
CA GLU A 79 -24.40 32.11 6.45
C GLU A 79 -25.24 32.89 5.43
N VAL A 80 -26.16 32.16 4.81
CA VAL A 80 -27.53 32.54 4.42
C VAL A 80 -27.86 32.33 2.92
N ASN A 81 -28.96 31.58 2.76
CA ASN A 81 -29.82 31.27 1.60
C ASN A 81 -29.47 29.97 0.83
N GLU A 82 -30.16 28.85 1.12
CA GLU A 82 -31.49 28.47 0.58
C GLU A 82 -31.51 28.36 -0.95
N ILE A 83 -31.66 27.14 -1.50
CA ILE A 83 -32.92 26.59 -2.04
C ILE A 83 -32.61 25.20 -2.66
N MET A 84 -33.62 24.36 -2.57
CA MET A 84 -33.75 22.95 -2.91
C MET A 84 -33.43 22.60 -4.38
N GLU A 85 -33.13 21.31 -4.57
CA GLU A 85 -33.40 20.48 -5.75
C GLU A 85 -32.97 20.97 -7.14
N HIS A 86 -31.89 20.37 -7.67
CA HIS A 86 -31.99 19.63 -8.93
C HIS A 86 -30.84 18.62 -9.10
N SER A 87 -31.26 17.37 -9.31
CA SER A 87 -30.66 16.28 -10.10
C SER A 87 -29.13 16.22 -10.27
N PRO A 88 -28.45 15.10 -9.95
CA PRO A 88 -27.11 14.87 -10.45
C PRO A 88 -27.19 14.64 -11.96
N THR A 89 -26.95 15.71 -12.73
CA THR A 89 -26.61 15.62 -14.14
C THR A 89 -25.41 14.70 -14.23
N LYS A 90 -25.61 13.55 -14.87
CA LYS A 90 -24.55 12.63 -15.27
C LYS A 90 -23.53 13.38 -16.10
N THR A 91 -22.46 13.87 -15.49
CA THR A 91 -21.25 14.19 -16.23
C THR A 91 -20.58 12.86 -16.54
N ARG A 92 -20.87 12.33 -17.74
CA ARG A 92 -20.08 11.28 -18.36
C ARG A 92 -18.64 11.78 -18.44
N ILE A 93 -17.77 11.25 -17.58
CA ILE A 93 -16.35 11.27 -17.84
C ILE A 93 -16.12 10.11 -18.80
N ASP A 94 -16.11 10.42 -20.10
CA ASP A 94 -15.48 9.57 -21.09
C ASP A 94 -14.03 9.36 -20.66
N SER A 95 -13.66 8.12 -20.40
CA SER A 95 -12.27 7.68 -20.37
C SER A 95 -12.18 6.27 -20.92
N ASN A 96 -12.53 6.14 -22.22
CA ASN A 96 -11.97 5.06 -23.04
C ASN A 96 -10.48 5.36 -23.27
N VAL A 97 -9.67 5.42 -22.20
CA VAL A 97 -8.24 5.17 -22.35
C VAL A 97 -8.15 3.68 -22.61
N SER A 98 -7.79 3.31 -23.84
CA SER A 98 -7.78 1.91 -24.23
C SER A 98 -6.70 1.18 -23.42
N GLY A 99 -6.87 -0.14 -23.25
CA GLY A 99 -5.87 -0.95 -22.57
C GLY A 99 -4.48 -0.88 -23.22
N GLU A 100 -4.43 -0.57 -24.52
CA GLU A 100 -3.20 -0.42 -25.29
C GLU A 100 -2.46 0.87 -24.94
N ASP A 101 -3.16 1.98 -24.69
CA ASP A 101 -2.55 3.26 -24.31
C ASP A 101 -1.86 3.15 -22.94
N ILE A 102 -2.54 2.51 -21.98
CA ILE A 102 -1.99 2.22 -20.65
C ILE A 102 -0.74 1.33 -20.76
N GLU A 103 -0.80 0.32 -21.62
CA GLU A 103 0.33 -0.59 -21.84
C GLU A 103 1.55 0.17 -22.39
N GLN A 104 1.34 0.99 -23.42
CA GLN A 104 2.42 1.76 -24.04
C GLN A 104 3.05 2.75 -23.04
N GLU A 105 2.25 3.43 -22.23
CA GLU A 105 2.75 4.37 -21.23
C GLU A 105 3.51 3.67 -20.09
N LEU A 106 2.92 2.61 -19.53
CA LEU A 106 3.47 1.90 -18.37
C LEU A 106 4.81 1.23 -18.67
N PHE A 107 4.99 0.72 -19.89
CA PHE A 107 6.18 -0.06 -20.25
C PHE A 107 7.18 0.70 -21.12
N ALA A 108 6.93 1.97 -21.47
CA ALA A 108 7.89 2.79 -22.19
C ALA A 108 9.16 3.03 -21.36
N GLU A 109 10.32 2.90 -22.00
CA GLU A 109 11.64 3.08 -21.38
C GLU A 109 11.78 4.41 -20.63
N ARG A 110 11.23 5.49 -21.21
CA ARG A 110 11.26 6.85 -20.64
C ARG A 110 10.44 7.03 -19.35
N SER A 111 9.49 6.12 -19.10
CA SER A 111 8.54 6.20 -17.98
C SER A 111 9.14 5.71 -16.66
N PHE A 112 10.22 4.94 -16.72
CA PHE A 112 10.90 4.44 -15.53
C PHE A 112 11.74 5.54 -14.87
N LYS A 113 11.49 5.78 -13.59
CA LYS A 113 12.15 6.80 -12.76
C LYS A 113 12.58 6.21 -11.42
N GLN A 114 13.46 6.92 -10.71
CA GLN A 114 13.76 6.57 -9.32
C GLN A 114 12.55 6.89 -8.43
N TYR A 115 12.48 6.28 -7.24
CA TYR A 115 11.35 6.46 -6.32
C TYR A 115 11.08 7.95 -5.99
N ASP A 116 12.14 8.72 -5.72
CA ASP A 116 12.05 10.13 -5.34
C ASP A 116 11.73 11.06 -6.52
N ASP A 117 11.91 10.58 -7.76
CA ASP A 117 11.67 11.33 -9.00
C ASP A 117 10.26 11.08 -9.59
N LEU A 118 9.41 10.31 -8.89
CA LEU A 118 8.08 9.98 -9.37
C LEU A 118 7.14 11.19 -9.38
N ASN A 119 6.29 11.27 -10.41
CA ASN A 119 5.33 12.36 -10.57
C ASN A 119 4.33 12.38 -9.40
N LEU A 120 4.36 13.45 -8.60
CA LEU A 120 3.51 13.61 -7.41
C LEU A 120 2.01 13.63 -7.76
N THR A 121 1.63 14.25 -8.88
CA THR A 121 0.24 14.30 -9.33
C THR A 121 -0.29 12.92 -9.65
N THR A 122 0.48 12.10 -10.38
CA THR A 122 0.11 10.70 -10.69
C THR A 122 0.13 9.84 -9.43
N LEU A 123 1.07 10.07 -8.51
CA LEU A 123 1.16 9.33 -7.25
C LEU A 123 -0.09 9.46 -6.37
N ASP A 124 -0.78 10.60 -6.41
CA ASP A 124 -2.01 10.82 -5.63
C ASP A 124 -3.27 10.22 -6.31
N LYS A 125 -3.11 9.46 -7.40
CA LYS A 125 -4.19 8.78 -8.13
C LYS A 125 -4.14 7.27 -7.96
N THR A 126 -5.22 6.58 -8.34
CA THR A 126 -5.21 5.13 -8.56
C THR A 126 -4.51 4.82 -9.89
N GLY A 127 -3.98 3.62 -10.04
CA GLY A 127 -3.26 3.29 -11.25
C GLY A 127 -2.41 2.02 -11.19
N PHE A 128 -1.58 1.83 -12.21
CA PHE A 128 -0.63 0.72 -12.28
C PHE A 128 0.79 1.19 -12.04
N TYR A 129 1.64 0.24 -11.64
CA TYR A 129 3.07 0.44 -11.55
C TYR A 129 3.83 -0.79 -12.05
N CYS A 130 5.01 -0.54 -12.61
CA CYS A 130 5.94 -1.57 -13.04
C CYS A 130 7.32 -1.30 -12.42
N LEU A 131 7.94 -2.34 -11.87
CA LEU A 131 9.25 -2.29 -11.21
C LEU A 131 10.29 -3.00 -12.07
N ARG A 132 11.47 -2.43 -12.20
CA ARG A 132 12.64 -3.07 -12.84
C ARG A 132 13.95 -2.69 -12.14
N LEU A 133 15.02 -3.40 -12.44
CA LEU A 133 16.37 -3.01 -11.99
C LEU A 133 16.86 -1.78 -12.76
N LYS A 134 17.57 -0.87 -12.08
CA LYS A 134 18.44 0.12 -12.75
C LYS A 134 19.53 -0.61 -13.54
N ALA A 135 20.03 0.01 -14.60
CA ALA A 135 20.94 -0.62 -15.57
C ALA A 135 22.21 -1.28 -14.97
N LYS A 136 22.73 -0.79 -13.83
CA LYS A 136 23.92 -1.32 -13.17
C LYS A 136 23.62 -2.18 -11.94
N SER A 137 22.35 -2.33 -11.58
CA SER A 137 21.92 -3.12 -10.44
C SER A 137 21.80 -4.59 -10.82
N LYS A 138 21.98 -5.47 -9.83
CA LYS A 138 21.81 -6.91 -10.00
C LYS A 138 21.09 -7.52 -8.82
N LEU A 139 20.28 -8.54 -9.10
CA LEU A 139 19.81 -9.48 -8.09
C LEU A 139 20.93 -10.48 -7.75
N PRO A 140 20.78 -11.26 -6.66
CA PRO A 140 21.61 -12.44 -6.44
C PRO A 140 21.56 -13.39 -7.64
N ASP A 141 22.68 -14.06 -7.94
CA ASP A 141 22.89 -14.83 -9.18
C ASP A 141 21.76 -15.82 -9.47
N ARG A 142 21.25 -16.50 -8.43
CA ARG A 142 20.11 -17.43 -8.53
C ARG A 142 18.92 -16.83 -9.26
N TYR A 143 18.63 -15.54 -9.06
CA TYR A 143 17.53 -14.82 -9.69
C TYR A 143 17.98 -13.99 -10.89
N GLN A 144 19.19 -13.44 -10.88
CA GLN A 144 19.71 -12.64 -12.00
C GLN A 144 19.83 -13.48 -13.27
N LEU A 145 20.35 -14.70 -13.17
CA LEU A 145 20.48 -15.61 -14.33
C LEU A 145 19.13 -15.96 -14.97
N ILE A 146 18.05 -15.98 -14.18
CA ILE A 146 16.70 -16.23 -14.66
C ILE A 146 16.14 -14.96 -15.32
N LEU A 147 16.32 -13.81 -14.69
CA LEU A 147 15.92 -12.51 -15.23
C LEU A 147 16.60 -12.24 -16.59
N ASP A 148 17.88 -12.58 -16.72
CA ASP A 148 18.66 -12.42 -17.95
C ASP A 148 18.10 -13.25 -19.11
N LYS A 149 17.46 -14.38 -18.82
CA LYS A 149 16.78 -15.23 -19.81
C LYS A 149 15.36 -14.77 -20.17
N ARG A 150 14.74 -13.90 -19.37
CA ARG A 150 13.38 -13.39 -19.67
C ARG A 150 13.39 -12.39 -20.83
N LYS A 151 12.32 -12.42 -21.63
CA LYS A 151 12.08 -11.45 -22.71
C LYS A 151 11.91 -10.03 -22.17
N SER A 152 11.14 -9.85 -21.09
CA SER A 152 11.02 -8.58 -20.37
C SER A 152 11.98 -8.58 -19.17
N LYS A 153 12.49 -7.40 -18.81
CA LYS A 153 13.34 -7.21 -17.61
C LYS A 153 12.56 -6.64 -16.43
N PHE A 154 11.26 -6.91 -16.36
CA PHE A 154 10.40 -6.44 -15.28
C PHE A 154 10.48 -7.38 -14.08
N LEU A 155 10.60 -6.79 -12.89
CA LEU A 155 10.58 -7.51 -11.63
C LEU A 155 9.16 -7.74 -11.14
N TYR A 156 8.31 -6.73 -11.24
CA TYR A 156 6.95 -6.80 -10.70
C TYR A 156 6.03 -5.82 -11.40
N ILE A 157 4.79 -6.24 -11.66
CA ILE A 157 3.68 -5.39 -12.10
C ILE A 157 2.62 -5.44 -11.02
N GLY A 158 2.11 -4.28 -10.64
CA GLY A 158 1.07 -4.19 -9.63
C GLY A 158 0.06 -3.08 -9.89
N LYS A 159 -1.05 -3.15 -9.16
CA LYS A 159 -2.10 -2.14 -9.15
C LYS A 159 -2.32 -1.43 -7.81
N ALA A 160 -2.85 -0.22 -7.90
CA ALA A 160 -3.37 0.59 -6.81
C ALA A 160 -4.83 0.94 -7.11
N GLU A 161 -5.73 -0.04 -6.93
CA GLU A 161 -7.16 0.08 -7.29
C GLU A 161 -8.01 0.75 -6.19
N LYS A 162 -7.76 0.42 -4.93
CA LYS A 162 -8.56 0.89 -3.77
C LYS A 162 -7.83 1.93 -2.91
N GLN A 163 -6.68 2.39 -3.39
CA GLN A 163 -5.80 3.34 -2.71
C GLN A 163 -4.92 4.01 -3.76
N THR A 164 -4.31 5.14 -3.40
CA THR A 164 -3.41 5.84 -4.32
C THR A 164 -2.12 5.06 -4.59
N LEU A 165 -1.49 5.33 -5.73
CA LEU A 165 -0.17 4.82 -6.10
C LEU A 165 0.87 5.14 -5.02
N LYS A 166 0.82 6.34 -4.44
CA LYS A 166 1.65 6.76 -3.30
C LYS A 166 1.52 5.82 -2.11
N LYS A 167 0.28 5.53 -1.70
CA LYS A 167 0.02 4.59 -0.60
C LYS A 167 0.53 3.20 -0.96
N ARG A 168 0.25 2.70 -2.17
CA ARG A 168 0.68 1.36 -2.59
C ARG A 168 2.20 1.22 -2.66
N LEU A 169 2.87 2.13 -3.36
CA LEU A 169 4.32 2.11 -3.49
C LEU A 169 5.03 2.32 -2.14
N SER A 170 4.45 3.06 -1.19
CA SER A 170 5.01 3.13 0.16
C SER A 170 4.96 1.81 0.94
N GLN A 171 4.06 0.88 0.56
CA GLN A 171 4.00 -0.47 1.12
C GLN A 171 5.03 -1.39 0.45
N GLU A 172 5.16 -1.27 -0.89
CA GLU A 172 6.02 -2.15 -1.68
C GLU A 172 7.50 -1.74 -1.66
N ILE A 173 7.80 -0.45 -1.51
CA ILE A 173 9.17 0.11 -1.55
C ILE A 173 9.66 0.49 -0.15
N CYS A 174 8.85 1.17 0.65
CA CYS A 174 9.25 1.71 1.96
C CYS A 174 8.76 0.87 3.15
N HIS A 175 8.05 -0.23 2.91
CA HIS A 175 7.47 -1.11 3.94
C HIS A 175 6.59 -0.42 5.02
N LYS A 176 5.83 0.63 4.67
CA LYS A 176 4.94 1.31 5.64
C LYS A 176 3.78 0.43 6.12
N LYS A 177 3.29 -0.48 5.29
CA LYS A 177 2.35 -1.58 5.61
C LYS A 177 2.77 -2.83 4.81
N PRO A 178 2.20 -4.02 5.05
CA PRO A 178 2.61 -5.25 4.36
C PRO A 178 2.48 -5.15 2.83
N GLY A 179 3.61 -5.13 2.12
CA GLY A 179 3.70 -5.22 0.65
C GLY A 179 4.04 -6.64 0.18
N THR A 180 3.40 -7.13 -0.88
CA THR A 180 3.67 -8.47 -1.43
C THR A 180 4.99 -8.52 -2.15
N PHE A 181 5.30 -7.51 -2.97
CA PHE A 181 6.58 -7.38 -3.61
C PHE A 181 7.70 -7.20 -2.57
N PHE A 182 7.48 -6.37 -1.54
CA PHE A 182 8.47 -6.19 -0.47
C PHE A 182 8.86 -7.50 0.22
N ARG A 183 7.88 -8.38 0.49
CA ARG A 183 8.16 -9.71 1.05
C ARG A 183 8.93 -10.60 0.07
N SER A 184 8.50 -10.63 -1.19
CA SER A 184 9.18 -11.39 -2.25
C SER A 184 10.63 -10.93 -2.46
N ILE A 185 10.90 -9.63 -2.54
CA ILE A 185 12.26 -9.13 -2.76
C ILE A 185 13.15 -9.32 -1.53
N GLY A 186 12.60 -9.18 -0.31
CA GLY A 186 13.35 -9.45 0.91
C GLY A 186 13.88 -10.89 0.97
N CYS A 187 13.06 -11.89 0.59
CA CYS A 187 13.54 -13.27 0.53
C CYS A 187 14.51 -13.52 -0.64
N VAL A 188 14.28 -12.90 -1.80
CA VAL A 188 15.20 -12.95 -2.96
C VAL A 188 16.59 -12.43 -2.60
N LEU A 189 16.66 -11.37 -1.78
CA LEU A 189 17.91 -10.79 -1.27
C LEU A 189 18.55 -11.62 -0.14
N GLY A 190 17.92 -12.71 0.29
CA GLY A 190 18.46 -13.63 1.30
C GLY A 190 18.11 -13.29 2.76
N TYR A 191 17.26 -12.29 3.01
CA TYR A 191 16.83 -11.96 4.37
C TYR A 191 15.82 -12.98 4.89
N LEU A 192 15.87 -13.25 6.19
CA LEU A 192 14.94 -14.14 6.89
C LEU A 192 13.99 -13.32 7.77
N PRO A 193 12.71 -13.73 7.91
CA PRO A 193 11.77 -13.04 8.77
C PRO A 193 12.05 -13.31 10.24
N ILE A 194 11.42 -12.52 11.12
CA ILE A 194 11.45 -12.73 12.57
C ILE A 194 10.84 -14.11 12.87
N GLU A 195 11.56 -14.95 13.59
CA GLU A 195 11.11 -16.31 13.93
C GLU A 195 9.88 -16.28 14.83
N GLY A 196 8.91 -17.15 14.55
CA GLY A 196 7.72 -17.38 15.38
C GLY A 196 6.74 -16.21 15.55
N HIS A 197 7.00 -15.04 14.98
CA HIS A 197 6.14 -13.85 15.20
C HIS A 197 4.72 -13.97 14.64
N LEU A 198 4.44 -14.97 13.79
CA LEU A 198 3.10 -15.27 13.29
C LEU A 198 2.44 -16.43 14.04
N LYS A 199 3.07 -17.00 15.06
CA LYS A 199 2.52 -18.12 15.82
C LYS A 199 1.17 -17.75 16.44
N GLY A 200 0.13 -18.51 16.11
CA GLY A 200 -1.24 -18.26 16.60
C GLY A 200 -1.99 -17.10 15.94
N HIS A 201 -1.39 -16.39 14.97
CA HIS A 201 -2.10 -15.36 14.21
C HIS A 201 -3.08 -16.00 13.21
N LEU A 202 -4.22 -15.32 12.97
CA LEU A 202 -5.20 -15.72 11.95
C LEU A 202 -4.60 -15.72 10.54
N ASN A 203 -3.79 -14.71 10.23
CA ASN A 203 -3.04 -14.65 8.97
C ASN A 203 -1.58 -15.02 9.25
N GLN A 204 -1.18 -16.20 8.75
CA GLN A 204 0.18 -16.72 8.89
C GLN A 204 1.02 -16.60 7.61
N ASN A 205 0.65 -15.70 6.71
CA ASN A 205 1.34 -15.48 5.43
C ASN A 205 2.11 -14.16 5.38
N ASN A 206 1.72 -13.17 6.19
CA ASN A 206 2.28 -11.82 6.17
C ASN A 206 3.47 -11.68 7.11
N TYR A 207 4.55 -12.42 6.82
CA TYR A 207 5.78 -12.34 7.61
C TYR A 207 6.44 -10.96 7.50
N LYS A 208 7.16 -10.59 8.56
CA LYS A 208 7.94 -9.37 8.69
C LYS A 208 9.41 -9.69 8.90
N PHE A 209 10.29 -8.86 8.34
CA PHE A 209 11.72 -8.88 8.62
C PHE A 209 12.01 -8.08 9.89
N SER A 210 13.22 -8.24 10.43
CA SER A 210 13.67 -7.40 11.54
C SER A 210 13.70 -5.92 11.14
N VAL A 211 13.73 -4.99 12.11
CA VAL A 211 13.83 -3.56 11.80
C VAL A 211 15.13 -3.26 11.02
N SER A 212 16.23 -3.90 11.38
CA SER A 212 17.52 -3.73 10.69
C SER A 212 17.46 -4.25 9.25
N ASP A 213 16.92 -5.46 9.04
CA ASP A 213 16.82 -6.04 7.70
C ASP A 213 15.82 -5.28 6.82
N THR A 214 14.71 -4.83 7.42
CA THR A 214 13.75 -3.96 6.72
C THR A 214 14.43 -2.71 6.20
N ALA A 215 15.25 -2.03 7.02
CA ALA A 215 15.99 -0.84 6.60
C ALA A 215 16.94 -1.14 5.42
N LYS A 216 17.69 -2.25 5.48
CA LYS A 216 18.59 -2.66 4.40
C LYS A 216 17.85 -3.00 3.11
N ILE A 217 16.69 -3.66 3.19
CA ILE A 217 15.86 -3.97 2.02
C ILE A 217 15.34 -2.66 1.41
N VAL A 218 14.84 -1.72 2.21
CA VAL A 218 14.36 -0.42 1.73
C VAL A 218 15.48 0.37 1.06
N GLU A 219 16.65 0.45 1.68
CA GLU A 219 17.84 1.10 1.11
C GLU A 219 18.21 0.47 -0.23
N TRP A 220 18.28 -0.86 -0.29
CA TRP A 220 18.56 -1.58 -1.53
C TRP A 220 17.52 -1.25 -2.61
N LEU A 221 16.22 -1.22 -2.28
CA LEU A 221 15.16 -0.90 -3.23
C LEU A 221 15.30 0.51 -3.81
N ILE A 222 15.50 1.52 -2.97
CA ILE A 222 15.67 2.92 -3.42
C ILE A 222 16.91 3.05 -4.32
N SER A 223 18.02 2.41 -3.94
CA SER A 223 19.26 2.48 -4.71
C SER A 223 19.21 1.70 -6.02
N ASN A 224 18.45 0.60 -6.11
CA ASN A 224 18.60 -0.37 -7.20
C ASN A 224 17.42 -0.47 -8.17
N ILE A 225 16.24 0.06 -7.84
CA ILE A 225 15.02 -0.10 -8.65
C ILE A 225 14.60 1.19 -9.34
N GLU A 226 14.03 1.03 -10.54
CA GLU A 226 13.24 2.06 -11.22
C GLU A 226 11.78 1.64 -11.31
N ILE A 227 10.92 2.64 -11.32
CA ILE A 227 9.47 2.51 -11.20
C ILE A 227 8.84 3.30 -12.33
N SER A 228 7.98 2.66 -13.10
CA SER A 228 7.05 3.33 -13.99
C SER A 228 5.67 3.34 -13.34
N ILE A 229 4.93 4.45 -13.46
CA ILE A 229 3.58 4.60 -12.92
C ILE A 229 2.67 5.20 -14.00
N VAL A 230 1.41 4.79 -14.00
CA VAL A 230 0.37 5.35 -14.89
C VAL A 230 -0.93 5.48 -14.12
N GLU A 231 -1.60 6.62 -14.26
CA GLU A 231 -2.94 6.82 -13.69
C GLU A 231 -3.94 5.91 -14.42
N TYR A 232 -4.81 5.26 -13.65
CA TYR A 232 -5.90 4.49 -14.21
C TYR A 232 -7.07 4.44 -13.23
N ASN A 233 -8.26 4.74 -13.73
CA ASN A 233 -9.51 4.78 -12.96
C ASN A 233 -10.56 3.78 -13.50
N GLY A 234 -10.19 2.95 -14.48
CA GLY A 234 -11.08 1.98 -15.11
C GLY A 234 -11.07 0.60 -14.44
N ASN A 235 -11.31 -0.45 -15.22
CA ASN A 235 -11.33 -1.82 -14.73
C ASN A 235 -9.91 -2.41 -14.58
N PHE A 236 -9.51 -2.63 -13.34
CA PHE A 236 -8.19 -3.13 -12.98
C PHE A 236 -7.91 -4.61 -13.33
N GLU A 237 -8.87 -5.35 -13.87
CA GLU A 237 -8.67 -6.71 -14.39
C GLU A 237 -7.66 -6.76 -15.55
N ILE A 238 -7.35 -5.63 -16.20
CA ILE A 238 -6.30 -5.56 -17.22
C ILE A 238 -4.89 -5.86 -16.66
N GLU A 239 -4.65 -5.69 -15.35
CA GLU A 239 -3.38 -6.06 -14.69
C GLU A 239 -3.00 -7.51 -15.00
N LYS A 240 -3.98 -8.41 -14.96
CA LYS A 240 -3.80 -9.83 -15.24
C LYS A 240 -3.20 -10.04 -16.63
N LYS A 241 -3.70 -9.31 -17.64
CA LYS A 241 -3.18 -9.39 -19.02
C LYS A 241 -1.74 -8.92 -19.11
N PHE A 242 -1.37 -7.87 -18.37
CA PHE A 242 0.01 -7.39 -18.32
C PHE A 242 0.94 -8.41 -17.65
N ILE A 243 0.53 -9.02 -16.54
CA ILE A 243 1.31 -10.05 -15.85
C ILE A 243 1.48 -11.28 -16.75
N GLU A 244 0.41 -11.73 -17.41
CA GLU A 244 0.44 -12.87 -18.36
C GLU A 244 1.36 -12.59 -19.55
N LYS A 245 1.28 -11.40 -20.15
CA LYS A 245 2.06 -11.02 -21.34
C LYS A 245 3.53 -10.81 -21.03
N TYR A 246 3.85 -10.07 -19.96
CA TYR A 246 5.22 -9.67 -19.67
C TYR A 246 5.96 -10.62 -18.76
N CYS A 247 5.25 -11.48 -18.03
CA CYS A 247 5.83 -12.42 -17.08
C CYS A 247 6.89 -11.74 -16.19
N PRO A 248 6.53 -10.81 -15.28
CA PRO A 248 7.51 -10.18 -14.39
C PRO A 248 8.14 -11.21 -13.46
N LEU A 249 9.40 -11.04 -13.07
CA LEU A 249 10.16 -12.06 -12.34
C LEU A 249 9.49 -12.53 -11.04
N LEU A 250 8.87 -11.61 -10.30
CA LEU A 250 8.42 -11.82 -8.91
C LEU A 250 6.90 -11.74 -8.71
N ASN A 251 6.11 -11.68 -9.78
CA ASN A 251 4.67 -11.94 -9.72
C ASN A 251 4.44 -13.45 -9.66
N ASP A 252 3.77 -13.95 -8.63
CA ASP A 252 3.39 -15.37 -8.52
C ASP A 252 1.99 -15.63 -9.09
N ASP A 253 1.07 -14.72 -8.82
CA ASP A 253 -0.32 -14.80 -9.26
C ASP A 253 -0.42 -14.38 -10.73
N HIS A 254 -1.21 -15.11 -11.51
CA HIS A 254 -1.43 -14.92 -12.95
C HIS A 254 -0.20 -15.04 -13.87
N ASN A 255 1.00 -15.25 -13.32
CA ASN A 255 2.21 -15.34 -14.11
C ASN A 255 2.41 -16.76 -14.67
N PRO A 256 2.39 -16.96 -16.00
CA PRO A 256 2.60 -18.28 -16.60
C PRO A 256 4.05 -18.77 -16.43
N MET A 257 5.00 -17.86 -16.16
CA MET A 257 6.40 -18.17 -15.84
C MET A 257 6.73 -17.91 -14.36
N LYS A 258 5.79 -18.16 -13.44
CA LYS A 258 6.06 -18.09 -12.00
C LYS A 258 7.24 -18.98 -11.59
N LEU A 259 8.02 -18.54 -10.62
CA LEU A 259 9.26 -19.20 -10.23
C LEU A 259 9.04 -20.18 -9.07
N GLN A 260 9.55 -21.40 -9.24
CA GLN A 260 9.58 -22.36 -8.14
C GLN A 260 10.52 -21.88 -7.03
N GLU A 261 11.65 -21.26 -7.41
CA GLU A 261 12.64 -20.70 -6.49
C GLU A 261 12.03 -19.64 -5.57
N LEU A 262 11.20 -18.74 -6.12
CA LEU A 262 10.51 -17.72 -5.33
C LEU A 262 9.48 -18.35 -4.40
N LYS A 263 8.72 -19.34 -4.89
CA LYS A 263 7.76 -20.07 -4.05
C LYS A 263 8.46 -20.72 -2.86
N ASP A 264 9.56 -21.42 -3.10
CA ASP A 264 10.31 -22.14 -2.06
C ASP A 264 10.90 -21.18 -1.03
N ASP A 265 11.48 -20.06 -1.46
CA ASP A 265 12.05 -19.05 -0.56
C ASP A 265 10.96 -18.35 0.28
N LYS A 266 9.80 -18.08 -0.31
CA LYS A 266 8.64 -17.54 0.43
C LYS A 266 8.07 -18.56 1.41
N ASP A 267 8.00 -19.83 1.03
CA ASP A 267 7.54 -20.91 1.90
C ASP A 267 8.50 -21.14 3.08
N LYS A 268 9.82 -21.06 2.85
CA LYS A 268 10.84 -21.05 3.91
C LYS A 268 10.62 -19.89 4.88
N CYS A 269 10.43 -18.67 4.37
CA CYS A 269 10.16 -17.50 5.21
C CYS A 269 8.88 -17.68 6.04
N ARG A 270 7.80 -18.17 5.43
CA ARG A 270 6.54 -18.45 6.15
C ARG A 270 6.74 -19.49 7.27
N LYS A 271 7.49 -20.56 7.03
CA LYS A 271 7.79 -21.58 8.05
C LYS A 271 8.51 -20.96 9.25
N ILE A 272 9.60 -20.22 9.01
CA ILE A 272 10.34 -19.52 10.07
C ILE A 272 9.44 -18.57 10.84
N ALA A 273 8.64 -17.77 10.14
CA ALA A 273 7.75 -16.80 10.77
C ALA A 273 6.64 -17.44 11.62
N ARG A 274 6.20 -18.65 11.27
CA ARG A 274 5.16 -19.38 12.02
C ARG A 274 5.69 -20.02 13.31
N GLY A 275 6.98 -20.38 13.32
CA GLY A 275 7.63 -21.05 14.45
C GLY A 275 7.25 -22.51 14.55
#